data_AF-A0A743S2F3-F1
#
_entry.id   AF-A0A743S2F3-F1
#
_cell.length_a   1.000
_cell.length_b   1.000
_cell.length_c   1.000
_cell.angle_alpha   90.00
_cell.angle_beta   90.00
_cell.angle_gamma   90.00
#
_symmetry.space_group_name_H-M   'P 1'
#
loop_
_entity.id
_entity.type
_entity.pdbx_description
1 polymer ?
#
loop_
_entity_poly.entity_id
_entity_poly.type
_entity_poly.pdbx_seq_one_letter_code
_entity_poly.pdbx_strand_id
1 'polypeptide(L)'
;MSNKIYINLKKVFNNEVSVDGFFEKGFSDLDYKHIAALSALIFVEDKINTNKLSTYSNIIVRLNLDDFAFALVCLYEMYEDNDILLPCQEKKKLILAILYSLTENGNSSFYEYKRRATHVISGAYQLDQYWGEDPPLYGWGHKDSILVI
;
A
#
# COMPACT_ATOMS: atom_id res chain seq x y z
N MET A 1 -15.62 8.20 -8.42
CA MET A 1 -15.62 7.37 -7.19
C MET A 1 -14.36 7.62 -6.36
N SER A 2 -13.17 7.67 -7.00
CA SER A 2 -11.86 7.99 -6.39
C SER A 2 -11.87 9.18 -5.43
N ASN A 3 -12.48 10.32 -5.80
CA ASN A 3 -12.51 11.51 -4.93
C ASN A 3 -13.23 11.26 -3.57
N LYS A 4 -14.31 10.46 -3.57
CA LYS A 4 -15.01 10.10 -2.32
C LYS A 4 -14.16 9.16 -1.45
N ILE A 5 -13.43 8.23 -2.07
CA ILE A 5 -12.50 7.33 -1.38
C ILE A 5 -11.36 8.14 -0.77
N TYR A 6 -10.75 9.05 -1.52
CA TYR A 6 -9.69 9.93 -1.05
C TYR A 6 -10.11 10.75 0.17
N ILE A 7 -11.27 11.43 0.10
CA ILE A 7 -11.79 12.22 1.23
C ILE A 7 -12.01 11.33 2.46
N ASN A 8 -12.56 10.13 2.29
CA ASN A 8 -12.77 9.21 3.40
C ASN A 8 -11.45 8.67 3.98
N LEU A 9 -10.45 8.38 3.13
CA LEU A 9 -9.13 7.96 3.58
C LEU A 9 -8.45 9.08 4.37
N LYS A 10 -8.54 10.35 3.95
CA LYS A 10 -8.01 11.47 4.73
C LYS A 10 -8.61 11.53 6.14
N LYS A 11 -9.91 11.29 6.28
CA LYS A 11 -10.57 11.17 7.59
C LYS A 11 -9.99 10.02 8.42
N VAL A 12 -9.73 8.86 7.81
CA VAL A 12 -9.09 7.71 8.49
C VAL A 12 -7.67 8.05 8.95
N PHE A 13 -6.86 8.66 8.07
CA PHE A 13 -5.52 9.13 8.42
C PHE A 13 -5.54 10.20 9.52
N ASN A 14 -6.60 11.00 9.63
CA ASN A 14 -6.78 12.00 10.69
C ASN A 14 -7.46 11.44 11.96
N ASN A 15 -7.67 10.12 12.05
CA ASN A 15 -8.35 9.45 13.15
C ASN A 15 -9.80 9.93 13.39
N GLU A 16 -10.43 10.56 12.40
CA GLU A 16 -11.85 10.93 12.44
C GLU A 16 -12.76 9.69 12.22
N VAL A 17 -12.22 8.67 11.54
CA VAL A 17 -12.89 7.39 11.26
C VAL A 17 -11.88 6.27 11.51
N SER A 18 -12.31 5.16 12.14
CA SER A 18 -11.43 3.99 12.32
C SER A 18 -11.21 3.25 11.00
N VAL A 19 -10.11 2.49 10.91
CA VAL A 19 -9.86 1.61 9.76
C VAL A 19 -10.99 0.59 9.61
N ASP A 20 -11.49 0.02 10.72
CA ASP A 20 -12.66 -0.87 10.72
C ASP A 20 -13.91 -0.23 10.12
N GLY A 21 -14.32 0.93 10.63
CA GLY A 21 -15.51 1.62 10.13
C GLY A 21 -15.35 2.13 8.69
N PHE A 22 -14.13 2.22 8.18
CA PHE A 22 -13.89 2.49 6.76
C PHE A 22 -14.22 1.28 5.89
N PHE A 23 -13.74 0.08 6.26
CA PHE A 23 -13.93 -1.15 5.48
C PHE A 23 -15.32 -1.80 5.65
N GLU A 24 -16.03 -1.53 6.75
CA GLU A 24 -17.43 -1.99 6.94
C GLU A 24 -18.40 -1.51 5.84
N LYS A 25 -18.03 -0.46 5.09
CA LYS A 25 -18.87 0.12 4.03
C LYS A 25 -19.07 -0.79 2.83
N GLY A 26 -18.22 -1.82 2.65
CA GLY A 26 -18.21 -2.68 1.48
C GLY A 26 -17.70 -1.95 0.23
N PHE A 27 -16.66 -2.49 -0.39
CA PHE A 27 -15.99 -1.90 -1.55
C PHE A 27 -15.99 -2.88 -2.72
N SER A 28 -16.04 -2.36 -3.94
CA SER A 28 -15.82 -3.17 -5.15
C SER A 28 -14.33 -3.44 -5.35
N ASP A 29 -13.97 -4.42 -6.19
CA ASP A 29 -12.56 -4.72 -6.51
C ASP A 29 -11.81 -3.49 -7.07
N LEU A 30 -12.48 -2.69 -7.90
CA LEU A 30 -11.90 -1.44 -8.41
C LEU A 30 -11.68 -0.40 -7.30
N ASP A 31 -12.54 -0.37 -6.29
CA ASP A 31 -12.36 0.52 -5.14
C ASP A 31 -11.13 0.12 -4.31
N TYR A 32 -10.87 -1.18 -4.14
CA TYR A 32 -9.65 -1.65 -3.45
C TYR A 32 -8.37 -1.21 -4.15
N LYS A 33 -8.34 -1.23 -5.48
CA LYS A 33 -7.23 -0.66 -6.27
C LYS A 33 -7.05 0.83 -6.02
N HIS A 34 -8.13 1.60 -5.99
CA HIS A 34 -8.07 3.02 -5.64
C HIS A 34 -7.63 3.23 -4.19
N ILE A 35 -8.07 2.39 -3.25
CA ILE A 35 -7.65 2.45 -1.84
C ILE A 35 -6.14 2.21 -1.73
N ALA A 36 -5.60 1.21 -2.43
CA ALA A 36 -4.16 0.92 -2.49
C ALA A 36 -3.36 2.16 -2.91
N ALA A 37 -3.69 2.70 -4.09
CA ALA A 37 -3.03 3.88 -4.66
C ALA A 37 -3.18 5.15 -3.79
N LEU A 38 -4.41 5.49 -3.40
CA LEU A 38 -4.71 6.73 -2.68
C LEU A 38 -4.19 6.70 -1.23
N SER A 39 -4.14 5.53 -0.58
CA SER A 39 -3.57 5.41 0.76
C SER A 39 -2.06 5.65 0.75
N ALA A 40 -1.35 5.20 -0.29
CA ALA A 40 0.07 5.51 -0.50
C ALA A 40 0.27 7.02 -0.72
N LEU A 41 -0.54 7.63 -1.59
CA LEU A 41 -0.49 9.07 -1.85
C LEU A 41 -0.65 9.90 -0.58
N ILE A 42 -1.70 9.64 0.20
CA ILE A 42 -1.97 10.38 1.45
C ILE A 42 -0.83 10.19 2.45
N PHE A 43 -0.25 8.99 2.53
CA PHE A 43 0.87 8.73 3.43
C PHE A 43 2.14 9.50 3.03
N VAL A 44 2.42 9.66 1.73
CA VAL A 44 3.53 10.47 1.23
C VAL A 44 3.30 11.96 1.46
N GLU A 45 2.08 12.47 1.19
CA GLU A 45 1.70 13.87 1.41
C GLU A 45 1.94 14.33 2.87
N ASP A 46 1.61 13.48 3.85
CA ASP A 46 1.58 13.85 5.27
C ASP A 46 2.97 13.88 5.96
N LYS A 47 4.06 13.61 5.23
CA LYS A 47 5.41 13.34 5.75
C LYS A 47 5.43 12.14 6.73
N ILE A 48 6.56 11.45 6.85
CA ILE A 48 6.64 10.22 7.67
C ILE A 48 6.33 10.55 9.15
N ASN A 49 5.13 10.17 9.59
CA ASN A 49 4.63 10.28 10.97
C ASN A 49 4.26 8.89 11.47
N THR A 50 4.69 8.54 12.68
CA THR A 50 4.53 7.20 13.26
C THR A 50 3.06 6.77 13.37
N ASN A 51 2.15 7.69 13.69
CA ASN A 51 0.72 7.41 13.74
C ASN A 51 0.16 7.12 12.34
N LYS A 52 0.59 7.90 11.34
CA LYS A 52 0.16 7.75 9.95
C LYS A 52 0.72 6.46 9.33
N LEU A 53 1.93 6.05 9.72
CA LEU A 53 2.52 4.76 9.34
C LEU A 53 1.69 3.59 9.89
N SER A 54 1.25 3.67 11.14
CA SER A 54 0.36 2.66 11.72
C SER A 54 -0.97 2.58 10.96
N THR A 55 -1.56 3.74 10.62
CA THR A 55 -2.82 3.79 9.85
C THR A 55 -2.64 3.20 8.46
N TYR A 56 -1.60 3.61 7.73
CA TYR A 56 -1.28 3.07 6.41
C TYR A 56 -1.09 1.55 6.45
N SER A 57 -0.29 1.07 7.41
CA SER A 57 -0.03 -0.37 7.60
C SER A 57 -1.34 -1.13 7.85
N ASN A 58 -2.22 -0.62 8.73
CA ASN A 58 -3.52 -1.24 9.02
C ASN A 58 -4.48 -1.24 7.82
N ILE A 59 -4.38 -0.26 6.91
CA ILE A 59 -5.18 -0.21 5.69
C ILE A 59 -4.69 -1.29 4.72
N ILE A 60 -3.41 -1.32 4.39
CA ILE A 60 -2.91 -2.17 3.30
C ILE A 60 -2.99 -3.66 3.63
N VAL A 61 -2.87 -4.06 4.90
CA VAL A 61 -2.94 -5.47 5.31
C VAL A 61 -4.35 -6.08 5.20
N ARG A 62 -5.37 -5.25 4.95
CA ARG A 62 -6.76 -5.67 4.69
C ARG A 62 -7.06 -5.83 3.20
N LEU A 63 -6.16 -5.35 2.35
CA LEU A 63 -6.24 -5.58 0.92
C LEU A 63 -5.91 -7.03 0.61
N ASN A 64 -6.32 -7.52 -0.55
CA ASN A 64 -5.82 -8.79 -1.05
C ASN A 64 -4.32 -8.70 -1.38
N LEU A 65 -3.69 -9.84 -1.68
CA LEU A 65 -2.25 -9.92 -1.92
C LEU A 65 -1.76 -9.03 -3.08
N ASP A 66 -2.53 -8.91 -4.16
CA ASP A 66 -2.16 -8.14 -5.35
C ASP A 66 -2.25 -6.64 -5.05
N ASP A 67 -3.38 -6.19 -4.50
CA ASP A 67 -3.63 -4.80 -4.12
C ASP A 67 -2.69 -4.33 -2.99
N PHE A 68 -2.34 -5.22 -2.05
CA PHE A 68 -1.33 -4.96 -1.03
C PHE A 68 0.04 -4.68 -1.64
N ALA A 69 0.50 -5.55 -2.54
CA ALA A 69 1.79 -5.39 -3.19
C ALA A 69 1.79 -4.14 -4.07
N PHE A 70 0.69 -3.89 -4.77
CA PHE A 70 0.49 -2.68 -5.56
C PHE A 70 0.54 -1.40 -4.71
N ALA A 71 -0.08 -1.38 -3.52
CA ALA A 71 -0.01 -0.24 -2.61
C ALA A 71 1.43 0.10 -2.22
N LEU A 72 2.28 -0.91 -2.02
CA LEU A 72 3.70 -0.71 -1.74
C LEU A 72 4.46 -0.22 -2.97
N VAL A 73 4.15 -0.72 -4.17
CA VAL A 73 4.74 -0.23 -5.43
C VAL A 73 4.43 1.26 -5.58
N CYS A 74 3.16 1.66 -5.46
CA CYS A 74 2.75 3.07 -5.52
C CYS A 74 3.51 3.92 -4.50
N LEU A 75 3.68 3.43 -3.26
CA LEU A 75 4.41 4.16 -2.23
C LEU A 75 5.86 4.43 -2.64
N TYR A 76 6.55 3.43 -3.19
CA TYR A 76 7.95 3.57 -3.61
C TYR A 76 8.10 4.45 -4.84
N GLU A 77 7.26 4.27 -5.86
CA GLU A 77 7.24 5.13 -7.05
C GLU A 77 6.96 6.58 -6.67
N MET A 78 6.01 6.85 -5.76
CA MET A 78 5.76 8.21 -5.27
C MET A 78 6.95 8.81 -4.52
N TYR A 79 7.71 8.01 -3.75
CA TYR A 79 8.94 8.51 -3.14
C TYR A 79 10.00 8.86 -4.18
N GLU A 80 10.16 8.03 -5.21
CA GLU A 80 11.08 8.29 -6.33
C GLU A 80 10.67 9.53 -7.12
N ASP A 81 9.40 9.64 -7.51
CA ASP A 81 8.85 10.77 -8.30
C ASP A 81 8.92 12.11 -7.56
N ASN A 82 8.94 12.10 -6.23
CA ASN A 82 9.03 13.31 -5.40
C ASN A 82 10.46 13.58 -4.90
N ASP A 83 11.47 12.88 -5.41
CA ASP A 83 12.88 12.97 -4.96
C ASP A 83 13.05 12.76 -3.45
N ILE A 84 12.16 11.96 -2.83
CA ILE A 84 12.19 11.66 -1.40
C ILE A 84 13.11 10.46 -1.18
N LEU A 85 14.31 10.73 -0.68
CA LEU A 85 15.20 9.68 -0.22
C LEU A 85 14.58 8.93 0.96
N LEU A 86 14.45 7.61 0.83
CA LEU A 86 13.98 6.72 1.89
C LEU A 86 15.18 5.93 2.47
N PRO A 87 15.81 6.38 3.57
CA PRO A 87 16.98 5.72 4.14
C PRO A 87 16.67 4.29 4.58
N CYS A 88 17.71 3.45 4.66
CA CYS A 88 17.58 2.06 5.10
C CYS A 88 16.85 1.92 6.45
N GLN A 89 17.04 2.86 7.39
CA GLN A 89 16.34 2.85 8.68
C GLN A 89 14.82 3.07 8.54
N GLU A 90 14.38 3.99 7.67
CA GLU A 90 12.96 4.24 7.43
C GLU A 90 12.30 3.06 6.69
N LYS A 91 13.01 2.45 5.73
CA LYS A 91 12.56 1.20 5.09
C LYS A 91 12.34 0.08 6.11
N LYS A 92 13.24 -0.07 7.09
CA LYS A 92 13.10 -1.05 8.17
C LYS A 92 11.89 -0.76 9.06
N LYS A 93 11.68 0.50 9.44
CA LYS A 93 10.51 0.91 10.24
C LYS A 93 9.19 0.62 9.50
N LEU A 94 9.14 0.97 8.21
CA LEU A 94 8.00 0.69 7.33
C LEU A 94 7.68 -0.82 7.30
N ILE A 95 8.68 -1.65 6.98
CA ILE A 95 8.52 -3.12 6.96
C ILE A 95 8.01 -3.64 8.29
N LEU A 96 8.64 -3.22 9.38
CA LEU A 96 8.34 -3.76 10.70
C LEU A 96 6.92 -3.40 11.13
N ALA A 97 6.45 -2.18 10.83
CA ALA A 97 5.07 -1.77 11.06
C ALA A 97 4.07 -2.63 10.25
N ILE A 98 4.35 -2.88 8.97
CA ILE A 98 3.49 -3.70 8.12
C ILE A 98 3.43 -5.16 8.61
N LEU A 99 4.59 -5.75 8.94
CA LEU A 99 4.65 -7.12 9.46
C LEU A 99 3.92 -7.25 10.80
N TYR A 100 4.06 -6.26 11.67
CA TYR A 100 3.33 -6.21 12.93
C TYR A 100 1.82 -6.16 12.68
N SER A 101 1.34 -5.27 11.80
CA SER A 101 -0.07 -5.20 11.41
C SER A 101 -0.59 -6.51 10.79
N LEU A 102 0.21 -7.22 9.98
CA LEU A 102 -0.18 -8.53 9.43
C LEU A 102 -0.39 -9.58 10.53
N THR A 103 0.47 -9.60 11.54
CA THR A 103 0.36 -10.50 12.68
C THR A 103 -0.87 -10.18 13.53
N GLU A 104 -1.11 -8.91 13.85
CA GLU A 104 -2.27 -8.47 14.63
C GLU A 104 -3.61 -8.79 13.93
N ASN A 105 -3.65 -8.72 12.59
CA ASN A 105 -4.85 -9.05 11.82
C ASN A 105 -5.01 -10.57 11.55
N GLY A 106 -4.15 -11.43 12.12
CA GLY A 106 -4.28 -12.88 12.01
C GLY A 106 -4.20 -13.42 10.58
N ASN A 107 -3.44 -12.76 9.70
CA ASN A 107 -3.45 -13.08 8.28
C ASN A 107 -2.83 -14.46 7.99
N SER A 108 -3.64 -15.40 7.49
CA SER A 108 -3.25 -16.79 7.23
C SER A 108 -2.18 -16.94 6.14
N SER A 109 -2.04 -15.95 5.26
CA SER A 109 -1.06 -15.90 4.18
C SER A 109 0.16 -15.04 4.51
N PHE A 110 0.47 -14.84 5.80
CA PHE A 110 1.57 -13.98 6.30
C PHE A 110 2.88 -14.08 5.49
N TYR A 111 3.32 -15.30 5.18
CA TYR A 111 4.57 -15.52 4.45
C TYR A 111 4.53 -14.96 3.02
N GLU A 112 3.39 -15.03 2.34
CA GLU A 112 3.24 -14.50 0.98
C GLU A 112 3.16 -12.96 1.00
N TYR A 113 2.44 -12.37 1.96
CA TYR A 113 2.48 -10.92 2.18
C TYR A 113 3.91 -10.43 2.47
N LYS A 114 4.64 -11.11 3.36
CA LYS A 114 6.04 -10.80 3.66
C LYS A 114 6.93 -10.90 2.43
N ARG A 115 6.78 -11.96 1.62
CA ARG A 115 7.54 -12.16 0.38
C ARG A 115 7.32 -10.99 -0.59
N ARG A 116 6.07 -10.62 -0.83
CA ARG A 116 5.71 -9.50 -1.73
C ARG A 116 6.19 -8.16 -1.21
N ALA A 117 6.05 -7.89 0.09
CA ALA A 117 6.62 -6.67 0.70
C ALA A 117 8.14 -6.61 0.54
N THR A 118 8.84 -7.73 0.75
CA THR A 118 10.30 -7.81 0.58
C THR A 118 10.70 -7.56 -0.88
N HIS A 119 9.95 -8.13 -1.83
CA HIS A 119 10.16 -7.95 -3.27
C HIS A 119 10.04 -6.49 -3.72
N VAL A 120 9.02 -5.78 -3.22
CA VAL A 120 8.86 -4.36 -3.54
C VAL A 120 9.99 -3.53 -2.92
N ILE A 121 10.33 -3.80 -1.66
CA ILE A 121 11.26 -2.96 -0.90
C ILE A 121 12.72 -3.14 -1.33
N SER A 122 13.06 -4.30 -1.87
CA SER A 122 14.35 -4.54 -2.52
C SER A 122 14.49 -3.81 -3.86
N GLY A 123 13.40 -3.28 -4.43
CA GLY A 123 13.36 -2.71 -5.78
C GLY A 123 13.19 -3.76 -6.87
N ALA A 124 13.10 -5.05 -6.52
CA ALA A 124 13.01 -6.14 -7.51
C ALA A 124 11.72 -6.06 -8.35
N TYR A 125 10.66 -5.41 -7.85
CA TYR A 125 9.42 -5.17 -8.61
C TYR A 125 9.65 -4.41 -9.93
N GLN A 126 10.70 -3.60 -10.03
CA GLN A 126 11.05 -2.89 -11.26
C GLN A 126 11.43 -3.87 -12.38
N LEU A 127 11.97 -5.05 -12.03
CA LEU A 127 12.34 -6.10 -12.99
C LEU A 127 11.13 -6.89 -13.50
N ASP A 128 10.02 -6.93 -12.74
CA ASP A 128 8.78 -7.59 -13.16
C ASP A 128 8.23 -7.00 -14.46
N GLN A 129 8.53 -5.73 -14.75
CA GLN A 129 8.11 -5.06 -15.97
C GLN A 129 8.86 -5.54 -17.23
N TYR A 130 10.03 -6.15 -17.07
CA TYR A 130 10.96 -6.48 -18.16
C TYR A 130 11.01 -7.97 -18.54
N TRP A 131 10.57 -8.89 -17.66
CA TRP A 131 10.74 -10.35 -17.83
C TRP A 131 9.40 -11.09 -17.92
N GLY A 132 8.49 -10.55 -18.75
CA GLY A 132 7.06 -10.89 -18.76
C GLY A 132 6.66 -12.24 -19.38
N GLU A 133 7.06 -13.35 -18.76
CA GLU A 133 6.37 -14.64 -18.93
C GLU A 133 5.41 -14.94 -17.76
N ASP A 134 5.73 -14.48 -16.55
CA ASP A 134 4.93 -14.66 -15.34
C ASP A 134 4.22 -13.37 -14.87
N PRO A 135 3.10 -13.47 -14.14
CA PRO A 135 2.48 -12.33 -13.48
C PRO A 135 3.44 -11.57 -12.55
N PRO A 136 3.42 -10.22 -12.55
CA PRO A 136 4.11 -9.45 -11.53
C PRO A 136 3.61 -9.86 -10.14
N LEU A 137 4.45 -9.74 -9.12
CA LEU A 137 4.04 -10.05 -7.73
C LEU A 137 3.02 -9.05 -7.16
N TYR A 138 2.69 -8.02 -7.94
CA TYR A 138 1.60 -7.07 -7.70
C TYR A 138 0.41 -7.22 -8.69
N GLY A 139 0.35 -8.30 -9.48
CA GLY A 139 -0.79 -8.68 -10.33
C GLY A 139 -0.80 -8.10 -11.77
N TRP A 140 -1.54 -8.76 -12.68
CA TRP A 140 -1.81 -8.23 -14.03
C TRP A 140 -2.92 -7.18 -13.98
N GLY A 141 -2.69 -5.99 -14.54
CA GLY A 141 -3.72 -4.93 -14.67
C GLY A 141 -3.51 -3.70 -13.79
N HIS A 142 -2.36 -3.56 -13.13
CA HIS A 142 -1.97 -2.34 -12.43
C HIS A 142 -1.14 -1.38 -13.29
N LYS A 143 -0.63 -1.86 -14.44
CA LYS A 143 0.20 -1.10 -15.40
C LYS A 143 -0.49 0.17 -15.91
N ASP A 144 -1.80 0.11 -16.15
CA ASP A 144 -2.59 1.26 -16.63
C ASP A 144 -3.19 2.11 -15.48
N SER A 145 -3.16 1.61 -14.24
CA SER A 145 -3.77 2.29 -13.08
C SER A 145 -2.86 3.38 -12.50
N ILE A 146 -1.54 3.25 -12.68
CA ILE A 146 -0.53 4.25 -12.28
C ILE A 146 -0.73 5.55 -13.10
N LEU A 147 -1.23 5.45 -14.34
CA LEU A 147 -1.47 6.59 -15.23
C LEU A 147 -2.76 7.37 -14.94
N VAL A 148 -3.58 6.94 -13.96
CA VAL A 148 -4.93 7.49 -13.70
C VAL A 148 -5.08 8.07 -12.29
N ILE A 149 -4.00 8.12 -11.50
CA ILE A 149 -3.98 8.85 -10.21
C ILE A 149 -3.83 10.35 -10.48
#